data_AF-A0A2E6WD59-F1
#
_entry.id   AF-A0A2E6WD59-F1
#
_cell.length_a   1.000
_cell.length_b   1.000
_cell.length_c   1.000
_cell.angle_alpha   90.00
_cell.angle_beta   90.00
_cell.angle_gamma   90.00
#
_symmetry.space_group_name_H-M   'P 1'
#
loop_
_entity.id
_entity.type
_entity.pdbx_description
1 polymer ?
#
loop_
_entity_poly.entity_id
_entity_poly.type
_entity_poly.pdbx_seq_one_letter_code
_entity_poly.pdbx_strand_id
1 'polypeptide(L)'
;GRARSINRHSWSETELLDNLEDSNSHYAKVFNEMRRRIQIRSQQEAFHPNATQYTLHFDSGVFAFWRESPDRHQSVFAIHNITNQMQRVPLTELNLIATEVWTDALSGKLYDDLDEVIEIPPYGAIWITNSRK
;
A
#
# COMPACT_ATOMS: atom_id res chain seq x y z
N GLY A 1 26.29 -0.99 -24.19
CA GLY A 1 27.17 -0.61 -23.05
C GLY A 1 26.70 0.59 -22.25
N ARG A 2 26.13 1.64 -22.87
CA ARG A 2 25.81 2.93 -22.21
C ARG A 2 24.45 3.04 -21.49
N ALA A 3 23.45 2.22 -21.80
CA ALA A 3 22.12 2.35 -21.19
C ALA A 3 22.08 1.92 -19.70
N ARG A 4 23.01 1.07 -19.25
CA ARG A 4 23.05 0.57 -17.87
C ARG A 4 23.66 1.57 -16.88
N SER A 5 24.45 2.54 -17.34
CA SER A 5 25.11 3.52 -16.46
C SER A 5 24.16 4.62 -15.97
N ILE A 6 23.03 4.85 -16.67
CA ILE A 6 22.02 5.86 -16.27
C ILE A 6 21.38 5.50 -14.92
N ASN A 7 21.14 4.21 -14.66
CA ASN A 7 20.56 3.72 -13.40
C ASN A 7 21.62 3.38 -12.33
N ARG A 8 22.85 3.89 -12.47
CA ARG A 8 23.98 3.67 -11.54
C ARG A 8 24.59 5.00 -11.09
N HIS A 9 23.76 6.02 -10.93
CA HIS A 9 24.20 7.29 -10.36
C HIS A 9 24.82 7.04 -8.97
N SER A 10 26.00 7.61 -8.74
CA SER A 10 26.70 7.55 -7.46
C SER A 10 26.43 8.84 -6.72
N TRP A 11 25.78 8.73 -5.57
CA TRP A 11 25.49 9.87 -4.71
C TRP A 11 26.73 10.31 -3.94
N SER A 12 26.90 11.62 -3.79
CA SER A 12 27.70 12.17 -2.69
C SER A 12 26.88 12.09 -1.41
N GLU A 13 27.48 11.63 -0.31
CA GLU A 13 26.80 11.52 0.98
C GLU A 13 26.26 12.88 1.45
N THR A 14 27.07 13.94 1.34
CA THR A 14 26.67 15.29 1.72
C THR A 14 25.46 15.77 0.92
N GLU A 15 25.51 15.62 -0.41
CA GLU A 15 24.41 16.04 -1.28
C GLU A 15 23.11 15.27 -0.99
N LEU A 16 23.23 13.96 -0.71
CA LEU A 16 22.08 13.14 -0.35
C LEU A 16 21.46 13.60 0.97
N LEU A 17 22.28 13.83 1.99
CA LEU A 17 21.81 14.27 3.30
C LEU A 17 21.14 15.65 3.21
N ASP A 18 21.76 16.60 2.51
CA ASP A 18 21.19 17.94 2.28
C ASP A 18 19.80 17.85 1.60
N ASN A 19 19.66 16.98 0.59
CA ASN A 19 18.38 16.74 -0.08
C ASN A 19 17.33 16.09 0.85
N LEU A 20 17.74 15.24 1.80
CA LEU A 20 16.85 14.58 2.74
C LEU A 20 16.44 15.50 3.92
N GLU A 21 17.27 16.49 4.27
CA GLU A 21 16.96 17.50 5.29
C GLU A 21 15.87 18.47 4.84
N ASP A 22 15.82 18.81 3.55
CA ASP A 22 14.70 19.58 3.00
C ASP A 22 13.44 18.71 2.87
N SER A 23 12.56 18.79 3.87
CA SER A 23 11.25 18.11 3.89
C SER A 23 10.35 18.40 2.67
N ASN A 24 10.58 19.49 1.93
CA ASN A 24 9.83 19.81 0.73
C ASN A 24 10.41 19.19 -0.54
N SER A 25 11.64 18.69 -0.49
CA SER A 25 12.30 18.05 -1.62
C SER A 25 11.57 16.79 -2.07
N HIS A 26 11.68 16.47 -3.35
CA HIS A 26 11.14 15.22 -3.89
C HIS A 26 11.77 13.99 -3.21
N TYR A 27 13.08 14.03 -2.97
CA TYR A 27 13.83 12.94 -2.36
C TYR A 27 13.39 12.65 -0.93
N ALA A 28 13.25 13.68 -0.10
CA ALA A 28 12.79 13.54 1.28
C ALA A 28 11.37 12.96 1.34
N LYS A 29 10.46 13.46 0.49
CA LYS A 29 9.07 12.97 0.43
C LYS A 29 8.99 11.49 0.06
N VAL A 30 9.70 11.09 -1.00
CA VAL A 30 9.71 9.69 -1.46
C VAL A 30 10.38 8.78 -0.41
N PHE A 31 11.54 9.18 0.11
CA PHE A 31 12.27 8.40 1.11
C PHE A 31 11.45 8.17 2.38
N ASN A 32 10.85 9.24 2.92
CA ASN A 32 10.06 9.16 4.14
C ASN A 32 8.80 8.31 3.93
N GLU A 33 8.10 8.45 2.79
CA GLU A 33 6.93 7.64 2.50
C GLU A 33 7.28 6.16 2.28
N MET A 34 8.39 5.85 1.58
CA MET A 34 8.88 4.48 1.45
C MET A 34 9.23 3.88 2.81
N ARG A 35 9.96 4.62 3.65
CA ARG A 35 10.31 4.18 5.01
C ARG A 35 9.06 3.90 5.85
N ARG A 36 8.08 4.82 5.82
CA ARG A 36 6.80 4.67 6.53
C ARG A 36 6.06 3.41 6.09
N ARG A 37 5.93 3.18 4.77
CA ARG A 37 5.27 1.97 4.24
C ARG A 37 6.01 0.68 4.59
N ILE A 38 7.34 0.69 4.59
CA ILE A 38 8.14 -0.47 5.01
C ILE A 38 7.89 -0.79 6.49
N GLN A 39 7.82 0.23 7.35
CA GLN A 39 7.51 0.07 8.77
C GLN A 39 6.10 -0.53 8.96
N ILE A 40 5.09 0.04 8.30
CA ILE A 40 3.71 -0.49 8.33
C ILE A 40 3.68 -1.94 7.85
N ARG A 41 4.31 -2.22 6.70
CA ARG A 41 4.40 -3.58 6.13
C ARG A 41 5.02 -4.58 7.10
N SER A 42 6.05 -4.18 7.84
CA SER A 42 6.73 -5.06 8.81
C SER A 42 5.86 -5.44 10.01
N GLN A 43 4.80 -4.68 10.27
CA GLN A 43 3.86 -4.93 11.37
C GLN A 43 2.69 -5.83 10.95
N GLN A 44 2.50 -6.09 9.65
CA GLN A 44 1.42 -6.95 9.16
C GLN A 44 1.93 -8.39 8.95
N GLU A 45 1.44 -9.31 9.76
CA GLU A 45 1.71 -10.75 9.67
C GLU A 45 1.28 -11.35 8.32
N ALA A 46 0.22 -10.79 7.70
CA ALA A 46 -0.22 -11.18 6.35
C ALA A 46 0.83 -10.89 5.25
N PHE A 47 1.83 -10.04 5.49
CA PHE A 47 2.96 -9.83 4.56
C PHE A 47 4.14 -10.80 4.80
N HIS A 48 3.98 -11.81 5.65
CA HIS A 48 4.97 -12.89 5.77
C HIS A 48 5.23 -13.54 4.39
N PRO A 49 6.48 -13.91 4.03
CA PRO A 49 6.81 -14.44 2.70
C PRO A 49 5.98 -15.66 2.28
N ASN A 50 5.65 -16.52 3.25
CA ASN A 50 4.87 -17.74 3.03
C ASN A 50 3.35 -17.56 3.27
N ALA A 51 2.88 -16.33 3.50
CA ALA A 51 1.46 -16.05 3.63
C ALA A 51 0.74 -16.36 2.32
N THR A 52 -0.48 -16.88 2.44
CA THR A 52 -1.36 -17.15 1.29
C THR A 52 -1.62 -15.85 0.53
N GLN A 53 -1.67 -15.90 -0.81
CA GLN A 53 -2.01 -14.76 -1.64
C GLN A 53 -2.92 -15.17 -2.79
N TYR A 54 -3.95 -14.35 -3.07
CA TYR A 54 -4.78 -14.46 -4.26
C TYR A 54 -4.94 -13.09 -4.91
N THR A 55 -4.85 -13.05 -6.24
CA THR A 55 -5.15 -11.83 -7.01
C THR A 55 -6.66 -11.61 -7.06
N LEU A 56 -7.09 -10.37 -6.81
CA LEU A 56 -8.47 -9.95 -6.93
C LEU A 56 -8.64 -9.26 -8.29
N HIS A 57 -9.68 -9.64 -9.01
CA HIS A 57 -9.95 -9.07 -10.33
C HIS A 57 -10.98 -7.95 -10.18
N PHE A 58 -10.51 -6.73 -10.42
CA PHE A 58 -11.34 -5.53 -10.53
C PHE A 58 -11.35 -5.09 -12.00
N ASP A 59 -12.21 -4.11 -12.32
CA ASP A 59 -12.22 -3.45 -13.61
C ASP A 59 -10.85 -2.81 -13.97
N SER A 60 -10.71 -2.41 -15.24
CA SER A 60 -9.45 -1.89 -15.78
C SER A 60 -8.92 -0.70 -14.96
N GLY A 61 -7.70 -0.82 -14.44
CA GLY A 61 -7.01 0.28 -13.75
C GLY A 61 -6.81 0.08 -12.25
N VAL A 62 -7.36 -0.99 -11.68
CA VAL A 62 -7.08 -1.42 -10.31
C VAL A 62 -6.29 -2.73 -10.33
N PHE A 63 -5.16 -2.76 -9.63
CA PHE A 63 -4.45 -3.99 -9.30
C PHE A 63 -4.65 -4.29 -7.82
N ALA A 64 -5.17 -5.47 -7.50
CA ALA A 64 -5.43 -5.83 -6.12
C ALA A 64 -5.13 -7.30 -5.83
N PHE A 65 -4.82 -7.56 -4.57
CA PHE A 65 -4.62 -8.92 -4.07
C PHE A 65 -5.00 -8.99 -2.60
N TRP A 66 -5.48 -10.15 -2.19
CA TRP A 66 -5.72 -10.51 -0.80
C TRP A 66 -4.56 -11.35 -0.29
N ARG A 67 -4.13 -11.10 0.94
CA ARG A 67 -3.20 -11.95 1.70
C ARG A 67 -3.80 -12.35 3.03
N GLU A 68 -3.49 -13.56 3.45
CA GLU A 68 -3.87 -14.12 4.75
C GLU A 68 -2.62 -14.59 5.49
N SER A 69 -2.49 -14.17 6.75
CA SER A 69 -1.37 -14.57 7.61
C SER A 69 -1.31 -16.10 7.75
N PRO A 70 -0.13 -16.69 8.00
CA PRO A 70 0.01 -18.14 8.10
C PRO A 70 -0.89 -18.80 9.17
N ASP A 71 -1.21 -18.07 10.23
CA ASP A 71 -2.12 -18.48 11.32
C ASP A 71 -3.59 -18.13 11.07
N ARG A 72 -3.91 -17.50 9.92
CA ARG A 72 -5.25 -17.12 9.46
C ARG A 72 -5.99 -16.12 10.34
N HIS A 73 -5.26 -15.37 11.16
CA HIS A 73 -5.85 -14.33 12.00
C HIS A 73 -5.92 -12.97 11.31
N GLN A 74 -4.97 -12.66 10.43
CA GLN A 74 -4.92 -11.39 9.72
C GLN A 74 -5.20 -11.58 8.23
N SER A 75 -6.16 -10.82 7.73
CA SER A 75 -6.37 -10.58 6.31
C SER A 75 -5.93 -9.17 5.92
N VAL A 76 -5.31 -9.03 4.75
CA VAL A 76 -4.98 -7.74 4.12
C VAL A 76 -5.45 -7.75 2.67
N PHE A 77 -6.32 -6.81 2.32
CA PHE A 77 -6.70 -6.50 0.95
C PHE A 77 -5.88 -5.30 0.48
N ALA A 78 -4.88 -5.56 -0.36
CA ALA A 78 -4.03 -4.51 -0.93
C ALA A 78 -4.58 -4.10 -2.29
N ILE A 79 -5.03 -2.85 -2.40
CA ILE A 79 -5.72 -2.31 -3.58
C ILE A 79 -4.92 -1.12 -4.10
N HIS A 80 -4.55 -1.16 -5.37
CA HIS A 80 -3.66 -0.19 -6.01
C HIS A 80 -4.31 0.37 -7.27
N ASN A 81 -4.49 1.68 -7.31
CA ASN A 81 -4.82 2.38 -8.55
C ASN A 81 -3.55 2.50 -9.39
N ILE A 82 -3.53 1.90 -10.58
CA ILE A 82 -2.37 1.94 -11.50
C ILE A 82 -2.54 2.99 -12.61
N THR A 83 -3.56 3.83 -12.50
CA THR A 83 -3.91 4.86 -13.49
C THR A 83 -3.67 6.27 -12.97
N ASN A 84 -3.66 7.24 -13.89
CA ASN A 84 -3.66 8.66 -13.56
C ASN A 84 -5.07 9.23 -13.30
N GLN A 85 -6.10 8.39 -13.27
CA GLN A 85 -7.49 8.77 -13.00
C GLN A 85 -7.92 8.22 -11.64
N MET A 86 -8.90 8.87 -11.03
CA MET A 86 -9.51 8.37 -9.80
C MET A 86 -10.26 7.06 -10.07
N GLN A 87 -10.10 6.08 -9.18
CA GLN A 87 -10.79 4.79 -9.27
C GLN A 87 -11.78 4.64 -8.12
N ARG A 88 -12.90 3.96 -8.35
CA ARG A 88 -13.94 3.72 -7.35
C ARG A 88 -14.06 2.21 -7.15
N VAL A 89 -13.93 1.76 -5.90
CA VAL A 89 -13.99 0.35 -5.53
C VAL A 89 -15.05 0.16 -4.45
N PRO A 90 -16.18 -0.50 -4.75
CA PRO A 90 -17.17 -0.87 -3.75
C PRO A 90 -16.56 -1.87 -2.74
N LEU A 91 -16.73 -1.62 -1.44
CA LEU A 91 -16.30 -2.56 -0.42
C LEU A 91 -17.01 -3.91 -0.50
N THR A 92 -18.23 -3.93 -1.04
CA THR A 92 -19.01 -5.15 -1.28
C THR A 92 -18.35 -6.13 -2.27
N GLU A 93 -17.40 -5.66 -3.08
CA GLU A 93 -16.60 -6.54 -3.96
C GLU A 93 -15.49 -7.28 -3.18
N LEU A 94 -15.23 -6.85 -1.94
CA LEU A 94 -14.35 -7.53 -1.02
C LEU A 94 -15.18 -8.42 -0.10
N ASN A 95 -14.73 -9.64 0.14
CA ASN A 95 -15.37 -10.56 1.09
C ASN A 95 -14.99 -10.20 2.54
N LEU A 96 -15.25 -8.95 2.95
CA LEU A 96 -14.97 -8.47 4.30
C LEU A 96 -15.93 -9.14 5.30
N ILE A 97 -15.38 -9.63 6.40
CA ILE A 97 -16.17 -10.27 7.45
C ILE A 97 -16.85 -9.18 8.27
N ALA A 98 -18.18 -9.16 8.28
CA ALA A 98 -18.99 -8.12 8.92
C ALA A 98 -18.81 -8.02 10.45
N THR A 99 -18.38 -9.09 11.11
CA THR A 99 -18.12 -9.10 12.56
C THR A 99 -16.73 -8.58 12.92
N GLU A 100 -15.88 -8.29 11.93
CA GLU A 100 -14.54 -7.76 12.15
C GLU A 100 -14.49 -6.25 11.94
N VAL A 101 -13.44 -5.65 12.50
CA VAL A 101 -13.20 -4.21 12.40
C VAL A 101 -12.12 -3.96 11.36
N TRP A 102 -12.48 -3.32 10.26
CA TRP A 102 -11.59 -3.09 9.13
C TRP A 102 -11.00 -1.68 9.14
N THR A 103 -9.71 -1.58 8.85
CA THR A 103 -8.97 -0.31 8.83
C THR A 103 -8.03 -0.27 7.62
N ASP A 104 -7.77 0.92 7.07
CA ASP A 104 -6.69 1.13 6.12
C ASP A 104 -5.36 1.26 6.90
N ALA A 105 -4.47 0.28 6.76
CA ALA A 105 -3.16 0.31 7.39
C ALA A 105 -2.28 1.49 6.94
N LEU A 106 -2.55 2.09 5.77
CA LEU A 106 -1.76 3.21 5.25
C LEU A 106 -2.20 4.56 5.79
N SER A 107 -3.50 4.80 6.00
CA SER A 107 -4.04 6.08 6.50
C SER A 107 -4.55 6.03 7.94
N GLY A 108 -4.86 4.84 8.46
CA GLY A 108 -5.57 4.63 9.72
C GLY A 108 -7.08 4.85 9.62
N LYS A 109 -7.65 5.05 8.41
CA LYS A 109 -9.10 5.19 8.21
C LYS A 109 -9.81 3.92 8.68
N LEU A 110 -10.83 4.07 9.52
CA LEU A 110 -11.74 3.00 9.90
C LEU A 110 -12.86 2.84 8.86
N TYR A 111 -13.26 1.60 8.60
CA TYR A 111 -14.38 1.25 7.73
C TYR A 111 -15.54 0.70 8.57
N ASP A 112 -16.50 1.57 8.91
CA ASP A 112 -17.68 1.22 9.70
C ASP A 112 -18.87 0.78 8.83
N ASP A 113 -18.89 1.20 7.57
CA ASP A 113 -19.91 0.84 6.58
C ASP A 113 -19.26 -0.03 5.50
N LEU A 114 -19.63 -1.31 5.42
CA LEU A 114 -19.09 -2.24 4.43
C LEU A 114 -19.78 -2.15 3.07
N ASP A 115 -20.82 -1.32 2.95
CA ASP A 115 -21.47 -1.00 1.69
C ASP A 115 -20.88 0.27 1.03
N GLU A 116 -19.88 0.93 1.66
CA GLU A 116 -19.27 2.14 1.12
C GLU A 116 -18.50 1.87 -0.20
N VAL A 117 -18.45 2.90 -1.05
CA VAL A 117 -17.58 2.91 -2.23
C VAL A 117 -16.35 3.74 -1.93
N ILE A 118 -15.18 3.10 -1.97
CA ILE A 118 -13.92 3.78 -1.71
C ILE A 118 -13.43 4.47 -2.97
N GLU A 119 -12.93 5.67 -2.77
CA GLU A 119 -12.31 6.50 -3.78
C GLU A 119 -10.79 6.46 -3.66
N ILE A 120 -10.11 5.93 -4.67
CA ILE A 120 -8.65 5.78 -4.70
C ILE A 120 -8.08 6.83 -5.67
N PRO A 121 -7.27 7.79 -5.19
CA PRO A 121 -6.70 8.83 -6.04
C PRO A 121 -5.75 8.23 -7.09
N PRO A 122 -5.40 8.98 -8.15
CA PRO A 122 -4.38 8.59 -9.12
C PRO A 122 -3.12 8.03 -8.46
N TYR A 123 -2.68 6.84 -8.87
CA TYR A 123 -1.53 6.14 -8.30
C TYR A 123 -1.59 5.85 -6.78
N GLY A 124 -2.79 6.00 -6.19
CA GLY A 124 -3.07 5.73 -4.78
C GLY A 124 -3.09 4.24 -4.45
N ALA A 125 -2.96 3.94 -3.17
CA ALA A 125 -3.05 2.59 -2.65
C ALA A 125 -3.76 2.61 -1.29
N ILE A 126 -4.48 1.53 -1.00
CA ILE A 126 -5.20 1.32 0.27
C ILE A 126 -4.95 -0.12 0.70
N TRP A 127 -4.65 -0.33 1.99
CA TRP A 127 -4.43 -1.66 2.56
C TRP A 127 -5.45 -1.94 3.65
N ILE A 128 -6.56 -2.59 3.30
CA ILE A 128 -7.67 -2.85 4.22
C ILE A 128 -7.37 -4.10 5.03
N THR A 129 -7.32 -4.00 6.36
CA THR A 129 -6.97 -5.11 7.25
C THR A 129 -7.83 -5.15 8.50
N ASN A 130 -8.02 -6.36 9.03
CA ASN A 130 -8.79 -6.66 10.24
C ASN A 130 -7.93 -6.64 11.53
N SER A 131 -6.63 -6.36 11.42
CA SER A 131 -5.72 -6.28 12.56
C SER A 131 -5.31 -4.85 12.84
N ARG A 132 -5.34 -4.46 14.12
CA ARG A 132 -4.82 -3.16 14.58
C ARG A 132 -3.43 -3.40 15.18
N LYS A 133 -2.37 -3.19 14.40
CA LYS A 133 -0.99 -3.10 14.89
C LYS A 133 -0.27 -1.95 14.23
#